data_AF-A0A520TTL9-F1
#
_entry.id   AF-A0A520TTL9-F1
#
_cell.length_a   1.000
_cell.length_b   1.000
_cell.length_c   1.000
_cell.angle_alpha   90.00
_cell.angle_beta   90.00
_cell.angle_gamma   90.00
#
_symmetry.space_group_name_H-M   'P 1'
#
loop_
_entity.id
_entity.type
_entity.pdbx_description
1 polymer ?
#
loop_
_entity_poly.entity_id
_entity_poly.type
_entity_poly.pdbx_seq_one_letter_code
_entity_poly.pdbx_strand_id
1 'polypeptide(L)'
;MTKIDDFAINISEAKLKDLKKRLELTRWPDKETPKDWTQGIPLSYMKDIHSYWLNEYDWNKEVAKINDFPQFTAKINDLDVHFIHLKSPHPEAKPLIITHGWPGSIV
;
A
#
# COMPACT_ATOMS: atom_id res chain seq x y z
N MET A 1 0.27 -11.94 -28.41
CA MET A 1 0.59 -10.88 -27.43
C MET A 1 -0.17 -11.19 -26.15
N THR A 2 0.44 -10.99 -24.98
CA THR A 2 -0.25 -11.16 -23.69
C THR A 2 -1.39 -10.16 -23.57
N LYS A 3 -2.56 -10.62 -23.13
CA LYS A 3 -3.71 -9.74 -22.86
C LYS A 3 -3.36 -8.83 -21.68
N ILE A 4 -3.58 -7.53 -21.86
CA ILE A 4 -3.43 -6.51 -20.83
C ILE A 4 -4.83 -5.98 -20.52
N ASP A 5 -5.21 -6.02 -19.26
CA ASP A 5 -6.50 -5.56 -18.76
C ASP A 5 -6.33 -4.32 -17.88
N ASP A 6 -7.22 -3.35 -18.03
CA ASP A 6 -7.26 -2.17 -17.17
C ASP A 6 -7.50 -2.58 -15.71
N PHE A 7 -6.86 -1.86 -14.80
CA PHE A 7 -6.97 -2.12 -13.38
C PHE A 7 -7.23 -0.83 -12.61
N ALA A 8 -8.10 -0.92 -11.61
CA ALA A 8 -8.29 0.12 -10.61
C ALA A 8 -8.40 -0.55 -9.24
N ILE A 9 -7.71 0.02 -8.24
CA ILE A 9 -7.80 -0.46 -6.87
C ILE A 9 -9.22 -0.17 -6.37
N ASN A 10 -9.91 -1.21 -5.92
CA ASN A 10 -11.20 -1.10 -5.28
C ASN A 10 -11.19 -1.88 -3.96
N ILE A 11 -11.24 -1.16 -2.84
CA ILE A 11 -11.28 -1.74 -1.50
C ILE A 11 -12.71 -1.62 -0.99
N SER A 12 -13.34 -2.75 -0.67
CA SER A 12 -14.72 -2.73 -0.18
C SER A 12 -14.82 -2.07 1.20
N GLU A 13 -15.93 -1.37 1.47
CA GLU A 13 -16.21 -0.81 2.79
C GLU A 13 -16.14 -1.86 3.90
N ALA A 14 -16.53 -3.11 3.61
CA ALA A 14 -16.47 -4.20 4.56
C ALA A 14 -15.02 -4.49 5.02
N LYS A 15 -14.04 -4.42 4.11
CA LYS A 15 -12.62 -4.56 4.45
C LYS A 15 -12.13 -3.39 5.30
N LEU A 16 -12.55 -2.16 5.00
CA LEU A 16 -12.19 -0.98 5.79
C LEU A 16 -12.81 -1.01 7.20
N LYS A 17 -14.07 -1.45 7.32
CA LYS A 17 -14.74 -1.67 8.61
C LYS A 17 -14.06 -2.76 9.42
N ASP A 18 -13.66 -3.86 8.79
CA ASP A 18 -12.90 -4.93 9.46
C ASP A 18 -11.54 -4.42 9.95
N LEU A 19 -10.80 -3.68 9.13
CA LEU A 19 -9.53 -3.05 9.51
C LEU A 19 -9.71 -2.13 10.73
N LYS A 20 -10.70 -1.24 10.69
CA LYS A 20 -10.99 -0.33 11.81
C LYS A 20 -11.29 -1.09 13.10
N LYS A 21 -12.13 -2.13 13.01
CA LYS A 21 -12.45 -2.98 14.17
C LYS A 21 -11.21 -3.67 14.75
N ARG A 22 -10.27 -4.14 13.92
CA ARG A 22 -9.02 -4.74 14.39
C ARG A 22 -8.12 -3.72 15.09
N LEU A 23 -8.07 -2.48 14.58
CA LEU A 23 -7.38 -1.39 15.26
C LEU A 23 -8.02 -1.10 16.62
N GLU A 24 -9.34 -0.96 16.70
CA GLU A 24 -10.06 -0.72 17.96
C GLU A 24 -9.85 -1.82 19.01
N LEU A 25 -9.75 -3.08 18.58
CA LEU A 25 -9.54 -4.24 19.46
C LEU A 25 -8.06 -4.53 19.75
N THR A 26 -7.15 -3.59 19.45
CA THR A 26 -5.71 -3.78 19.69
C THR A 26 -5.43 -4.00 21.18
N ARG A 27 -4.73 -5.10 21.50
CA ARG A 27 -4.21 -5.39 22.84
C ARG A 27 -2.76 -4.97 22.89
N TRP A 28 -2.43 -4.03 23.77
CA TRP A 28 -1.07 -3.52 23.92
C TRP A 28 -0.22 -4.43 24.80
N PRO A 29 1.08 -4.61 24.48
CA PRO A 29 2.02 -5.25 25.39
C PRO A 29 2.39 -4.30 26.53
N ASP A 30 3.15 -4.82 27.49
CA ASP A 30 3.84 -3.99 28.49
C ASP A 30 4.87 -3.08 27.83
N LYS A 31 5.21 -2.00 28.52
CA LYS A 31 6.21 -1.03 28.04
C LYS A 31 7.59 -1.67 27.97
N GLU A 32 8.34 -1.32 26.91
CA GLU A 32 9.73 -1.70 26.73
C GLU A 32 10.64 -1.22 27.88
N THR A 33 11.73 -1.95 28.11
CA THR A 33 12.73 -1.61 29.14
C THR A 33 13.72 -0.51 28.74
N PRO A 34 14.27 -0.45 27.50
CA PRO A 34 15.17 0.63 27.12
C PRO A 34 14.43 1.96 26.99
N LYS A 35 15.18 3.06 27.11
CA LYS A 35 14.67 4.42 26.86
C LYS A 35 14.95 4.91 25.43
N ASP A 36 15.57 4.05 24.61
CA ASP A 36 15.96 4.31 23.23
C ASP A 36 15.37 3.24 22.29
N TRP A 37 15.80 3.25 21.02
CA TRP A 37 15.27 2.40 19.95
C TRP A 37 16.10 1.13 19.72
N THR A 38 17.03 0.80 20.62
CA THR A 38 17.98 -0.31 20.41
C THR A 38 17.32 -1.69 20.32
N GLN A 39 16.08 -1.81 20.81
CA GLN A 39 15.27 -3.03 20.72
C GLN A 39 14.07 -2.90 19.79
N GLY A 40 14.08 -1.92 18.88
CA GLY A 40 13.00 -1.67 17.93
C GLY A 40 12.10 -0.51 18.32
N ILE A 41 10.86 -0.55 17.84
CA ILE A 41 9.92 0.56 17.92
C ILE A 41 9.38 0.71 19.36
N PRO A 42 9.50 1.91 19.99
CA PRO A 42 8.92 2.16 21.30
C PRO A 42 7.39 2.06 21.31
N LEU A 43 6.80 1.59 22.41
CA LEU A 43 5.35 1.45 22.56
C LEU A 43 4.61 2.79 22.36
N SER A 44 5.19 3.89 22.82
CA SER A 44 4.59 5.23 22.66
C SER A 44 4.44 5.60 21.18
N TYR A 45 5.47 5.37 20.37
CA TYR A 45 5.43 5.69 18.95
C TYR A 45 4.43 4.81 18.20
N MET A 46 4.35 3.52 18.55
CA MET A 46 3.36 2.63 17.93
C MET A 46 1.92 3.03 18.29
N LYS A 47 1.69 3.55 19.51
CA LYS A 47 0.39 4.13 19.90
C LYS A 47 0.04 5.37 19.10
N ASP A 48 1.02 6.21 18.77
CA ASP A 48 0.81 7.39 17.92
C ASP A 48 0.42 6.97 16.49
N ILE A 49 1.15 6.02 15.88
CA ILE A 49 0.81 5.46 14.56
C ILE A 49 -0.59 4.83 14.58
N HIS A 50 -0.89 4.04 15.60
CA HIS A 50 -2.19 3.41 15.77
C HIS A 50 -3.32 4.45 15.86
N SER A 51 -3.13 5.50 16.67
CA SER A 51 -4.11 6.59 16.78
C SER A 51 -4.35 7.27 15.45
N TYR A 52 -3.28 7.57 14.70
CA TYR A 52 -3.39 8.16 13.37
C TYR A 52 -4.16 7.25 12.41
N TRP A 53 -3.82 5.96 12.36
CA TRP A 53 -4.52 4.98 11.51
C TRP A 53 -5.99 4.82 11.87
N LEU A 54 -6.32 4.85 13.16
CA LEU A 54 -7.69 4.67 13.63
C LEU A 54 -8.57 5.90 13.37
N ASN A 55 -8.01 7.10 13.53
CA ASN A 55 -8.78 8.33 13.64
C ASN A 55 -8.62 9.29 12.47
N GLU A 56 -7.49 9.25 11.75
CA GLU A 56 -7.10 10.30 10.80
C GLU A 56 -6.77 9.77 9.40
N TYR A 57 -6.35 8.51 9.27
CA TYR A 57 -5.95 7.95 7.98
C TYR A 57 -7.15 7.68 7.06
N ASP A 58 -7.18 8.38 5.93
CA ASP A 58 -8.24 8.25 4.92
C ASP A 58 -7.81 7.32 3.78
N TRP A 59 -8.22 6.05 3.89
CA TRP A 59 -7.96 5.04 2.85
C TRP A 59 -8.53 5.39 1.48
N ASN A 60 -9.71 6.02 1.43
CA ASN A 60 -10.35 6.34 0.16
C ASN A 60 -9.56 7.42 -0.57
N LYS A 61 -9.04 8.40 0.17
CA LYS A 61 -8.15 9.43 -0.37
C LYS A 61 -6.88 8.85 -0.96
N GLU A 62 -6.23 7.91 -0.29
CA GLU A 62 -4.99 7.31 -0.81
C GLU A 62 -5.26 6.38 -2.01
N VAL A 63 -6.34 5.59 -1.98
CA VAL A 63 -6.77 4.78 -3.15
C VAL A 63 -7.06 5.67 -4.36
N ALA A 64 -7.73 6.82 -4.16
CA ALA A 64 -7.99 7.76 -5.24
C ALA A 64 -6.69 8.27 -5.89
N LYS A 65 -5.70 8.69 -5.09
CA LYS A 65 -4.41 9.14 -5.62
C LYS A 65 -3.67 8.07 -6.41
N ILE A 66 -3.70 6.81 -5.96
CA ILE A 66 -3.05 5.71 -6.68
C ILE A 66 -3.78 5.42 -8.00
N ASN A 67 -5.12 5.50 -7.97
CA ASN A 67 -5.96 5.33 -9.16
C ASN A 67 -5.87 6.48 -10.16
N ASP A 68 -5.25 7.61 -9.82
CA ASP A 68 -4.92 8.67 -10.79
C ASP A 68 -3.82 8.22 -11.78
N PHE A 69 -3.10 7.14 -11.49
CA PHE A 69 -2.15 6.52 -12.42
C PHE A 69 -2.82 5.43 -13.27
N PRO A 70 -2.50 5.35 -14.59
CA PRO A 70 -2.90 4.22 -15.42
C PRO A 70 -2.27 2.92 -14.92
N GLN A 71 -3.14 2.03 -14.42
CA GLN A 71 -2.77 0.74 -13.87
C GLN A 71 -3.33 -0.37 -14.73
N PHE A 72 -2.59 -1.47 -14.79
CA PHE A 72 -2.92 -2.61 -15.63
C PHE A 72 -2.58 -3.92 -14.92
N THR A 73 -3.20 -4.98 -15.40
CA THR A 73 -2.81 -6.36 -15.09
C THR A 73 -2.53 -7.13 -16.37
N ALA A 74 -1.59 -8.07 -16.30
CA ALA A 74 -1.33 -9.01 -17.38
C ALA A 74 -1.04 -10.39 -16.82
N LYS A 75 -1.49 -11.42 -17.52
CA LYS A 75 -1.20 -12.81 -17.16
C LYS A 75 0.14 -13.24 -17.74
N ILE A 76 1.16 -13.39 -16.89
CA ILE A 76 2.48 -13.88 -17.28
C ILE A 76 2.62 -15.29 -16.70
N ASN A 77 2.61 -16.29 -17.57
CA ASN A 77 2.40 -17.70 -17.19
C ASN A 77 1.08 -17.82 -16.40
N ASP A 78 1.11 -18.36 -15.18
CA ASP A 78 -0.08 -18.53 -14.34
C ASP A 78 -0.26 -17.41 -13.31
N LEU A 79 0.53 -16.33 -13.38
CA LEU A 79 0.51 -15.23 -12.43
C LEU A 79 -0.14 -13.97 -13.03
N ASP A 80 -1.01 -13.35 -12.25
CA ASP A 80 -1.53 -12.01 -12.55
C ASP A 80 -0.53 -10.98 -12.03
N VAL A 81 0.07 -10.23 -12.95
CA VAL A 81 1.09 -9.21 -12.66
C VAL A 81 0.45 -7.83 -12.78
N HIS A 82 0.37 -7.11 -11.66
CA HIS A 82 -0.03 -5.70 -11.61
C HIS A 82 1.17 -4.78 -11.94
N PHE A 83 0.91 -3.71 -12.67
CA PHE A 83 1.90 -2.66 -12.94
C PHE A 83 1.24 -1.32 -13.26
N ILE A 84 1.97 -0.24 -13.03
CA ILE A 84 1.67 1.11 -13.54
C ILE A 84 2.43 1.28 -14.85
N HIS A 85 1.77 1.82 -15.89
CA HIS A 85 2.42 2.11 -17.16
C HIS A 85 2.05 3.50 -17.67
N LEU A 86 3.01 4.42 -17.58
CA LEU A 86 2.92 5.74 -18.20
C LEU A 86 3.56 5.70 -19.58
N LYS A 87 2.74 5.77 -20.62
CA LYS A 87 3.20 5.80 -22.01
C LYS A 87 3.71 7.20 -22.36
N SER A 88 4.93 7.26 -22.87
CA SER A 88 5.44 8.49 -23.47
C SER A 88 4.67 8.84 -24.74
N PRO A 89 4.39 10.12 -25.02
CA PRO A 89 3.87 10.54 -26.31
C PRO A 89 4.91 10.45 -27.43
N HIS A 90 6.20 10.28 -27.10
CA HIS A 90 7.28 10.18 -28.08
C HIS A 90 7.46 8.74 -28.58
N PRO A 91 7.37 8.49 -29.90
CA PRO A 91 7.44 7.12 -30.46
C PRO A 91 8.74 6.37 -30.17
N GLU A 92 9.86 7.09 -30.01
CA GLU A 92 11.19 6.51 -29.78
C GLU A 92 11.63 6.60 -28.31
N ALA A 93 10.68 6.83 -27.40
CA ALA A 93 10.98 6.88 -25.97
C ALA A 93 11.60 5.55 -25.50
N LYS A 94 12.73 5.65 -24.81
CA LYS A 94 13.41 4.48 -24.25
C LYS A 94 12.58 3.90 -23.10
N PRO A 95 12.21 2.60 -23.14
CA PRO A 95 11.50 1.97 -22.04
C PRO A 95 12.36 1.96 -20.76
N LEU A 96 11.72 2.26 -19.63
CA LEU A 96 12.31 2.16 -18.30
C LEU A 96 11.40 1.29 -17.43
N ILE A 97 12.01 0.33 -16.73
CA ILE A 97 11.33 -0.47 -15.71
C ILE A 97 11.86 -0.03 -14.35
N ILE A 98 10.94 0.30 -13.44
CA ILE A 98 11.25 0.60 -12.04
C ILE A 98 10.65 -0.54 -11.21
N THR A 99 11.50 -1.21 -10.44
CA THR A 99 11.09 -2.31 -9.57
C THR A 99 11.20 -1.91 -8.11
N HIS A 100 10.22 -2.27 -7.29
CA HIS A 100 10.32 -2.12 -5.85
C HIS A 100 11.03 -3.33 -5.21
N GLY A 101 11.47 -3.17 -3.96
CA GLY A 101 12.00 -4.23 -3.12
C GLY A 101 11.10 -4.49 -1.91
N TRP A 102 11.63 -5.14 -0.88
CA TRP A 102 10.95 -5.31 0.41
C TRP A 102 11.46 -4.26 1.42
N PRO A 103 10.60 -3.65 2.26
CA PRO A 103 9.16 -3.85 2.45
C PRO A 103 8.27 -2.92 1.58
N GLY A 104 8.82 -2.36 0.50
CA GLY A 104 8.12 -1.40 -0.36
C GLY A 104 7.16 -2.03 -1.37
N SER A 105 6.43 -1.17 -2.07
CA SER A 105 5.55 -1.56 -3.17
C SER A 105 5.52 -0.47 -4.24
N ILE A 106 4.51 -0.52 -5.13
CA ILE A 106 4.15 0.61 -5.99
C ILE A 106 3.51 1.79 -5.22
N VAL A 107 3.17 1.53 -3.95
CA VAL A 107 2.76 2.49 -2.92
C VAL A 107 3.92 2.69 -1.94
#